data_AF-A0A389LWJ6-F1
#
_entry.id   AF-A0A389LWJ6-F1
#
_cell.length_a   1.000
_cell.length_b   1.000
_cell.length_c   1.000
_cell.angle_alpha   90.00
_cell.angle_beta   90.00
_cell.angle_gamma   90.00
#
_symmetry.space_group_name_H-M   'P 1'
#
loop_
_entity.id
_entity.type
_entity.pdbx_description
1 polymer ?
#
loop_
_entity_poly.entity_id
_entity_poly.type
_entity_poly.pdbx_seq_one_letter_code
_entity_poly.pdbx_strand_id
1 'polypeptide(L)'
;MKNDKLKDQYRVNDKIRVREVRLVGDNVEQGVFSIAEALHFARDLDLDLIEISPNAAPPVCRIADYQKFLYQQKKHQKEQKAKSVKVVVKEIRFGPQTDDHDYNFKLKHAKSFLDDGAKVKAYVFFKGRSILFKDQGEVLLLRFANELEDYCKVEQLPVLEGKKMIIMLAPKKVPQVAKAPKKVAPALEKKIQPTEDTQNVEVVDVEVADVEVKESKE
;
A
#
# COMPACT_ATOMS: atom_id res chain seq x y z
N MET A 1 23.42 -22.70 7.38
CA MET A 1 24.10 -21.68 6.56
C MET A 1 23.14 -21.05 5.53
N LYS A 2 22.15 -20.24 5.94
CA LYS A 2 21.08 -19.74 5.03
C LYS A 2 20.77 -18.23 5.10
N ASN A 3 21.69 -17.38 5.57
CA ASN A 3 21.39 -15.94 5.78
C ASN A 3 22.36 -14.93 5.12
N ASP A 4 23.31 -15.34 4.27
CA ASP A 4 24.29 -14.40 3.68
C ASP A 4 23.81 -13.61 2.46
N LYS A 5 22.64 -13.93 1.89
CA LYS A 5 22.16 -13.26 0.67
C LYS A 5 21.98 -11.74 0.79
N LEU A 6 21.80 -11.20 2.00
CA LEU A 6 21.72 -9.75 2.20
C LEU A 6 23.10 -9.08 2.28
N LYS A 7 24.14 -9.80 2.71
CA LYS A 7 25.50 -9.23 2.77
C LYS A 7 26.06 -9.00 1.36
N ASP A 8 25.70 -9.85 0.41
CA ASP A 8 26.13 -9.66 -0.97
C ASP A 8 25.24 -8.70 -1.78
N GLN A 9 24.20 -8.13 -1.18
CA GLN A 9 23.24 -7.28 -1.89
C GLN A 9 23.78 -5.86 -2.14
N TYR A 10 24.64 -5.34 -1.27
CA TYR A 10 25.15 -3.96 -1.34
C TYR A 10 26.64 -3.95 -1.65
N ARG A 11 27.06 -3.05 -2.56
CA ARG A 11 28.48 -2.74 -2.74
C ARG A 11 28.91 -1.79 -1.63
N VAL A 12 30.09 -2.04 -1.07
CA VAL A 12 30.62 -1.32 0.08
C VAL A 12 32.08 -1.00 -0.18
N ASN A 13 32.51 0.20 0.23
CA ASN A 13 33.89 0.69 0.15
C ASN A 13 34.48 0.46 -1.25
N ASP A 14 35.60 -0.26 -1.35
CA ASP A 14 36.34 -0.51 -2.59
C ASP A 14 35.56 -1.32 -3.65
N LYS A 15 34.41 -1.91 -3.29
CA LYS A 15 33.53 -2.57 -4.25
C LYS A 15 32.79 -1.57 -5.14
N ILE A 16 32.77 -0.28 -4.77
CA ILE A 16 32.13 0.80 -5.52
C ILE A 16 33.13 1.33 -6.57
N ARG A 17 32.81 1.18 -7.86
CA ARG A 17 33.75 1.47 -8.97
C ARG A 17 33.38 2.69 -9.82
N VAL A 18 32.46 3.52 -9.33
CA VAL A 18 32.01 4.72 -10.05
C VAL A 18 32.91 5.91 -9.72
N ARG A 19 32.91 6.92 -10.59
CA ARG A 19 33.77 8.12 -10.43
C ARG A 19 33.23 9.09 -9.39
N GLU A 20 31.91 9.31 -9.40
CA GLU A 20 31.21 10.26 -8.55
C GLU A 20 30.03 9.58 -7.88
N VAL A 21 29.73 9.99 -6.64
CA VAL A 21 28.63 9.48 -5.83
C VAL A 21 27.91 10.63 -5.14
N ARG A 22 26.61 10.47 -4.95
CA ARG A 22 25.83 11.35 -4.08
C ARG A 22 25.88 10.82 -2.66
N LEU A 23 26.46 11.58 -1.74
CA LEU A 23 26.55 11.23 -0.33
C LEU A 23 25.29 11.62 0.43
N VAL A 24 24.84 10.71 1.31
CA VAL A 24 23.78 10.95 2.30
C VAL A 24 24.21 10.38 3.65
N GLY A 25 23.89 11.06 4.75
CA GLY A 25 24.24 10.60 6.10
C GLY A 25 23.80 11.57 7.17
N ASP A 26 23.78 11.10 8.43
CA ASP A 26 23.33 11.91 9.56
C ASP A 26 24.42 12.89 10.05
N ASN A 27 25.70 12.63 9.75
CA ASN A 27 26.86 13.45 10.13
C ASN A 27 27.78 13.76 8.94
N VAL A 28 27.21 13.88 7.74
CA VAL A 28 27.99 14.09 6.50
C VAL A 28 27.29 15.15 5.67
N GLU A 29 28.07 16.04 5.06
CA GLU A 29 27.55 17.00 4.09
C GLU A 29 26.92 16.27 2.91
N GLN A 30 25.66 16.62 2.61
CA GLN A 30 24.93 16.02 1.50
C GLN A 30 25.32 16.72 0.22
N GLY A 31 25.80 15.96 -0.75
CA GLY A 31 26.33 16.53 -1.99
C GLY A 31 26.79 15.46 -2.95
N VAL A 32 27.29 15.90 -4.11
CA VAL A 32 27.97 15.03 -5.07
C VAL A 32 29.46 15.19 -4.85
N PHE A 33 30.13 14.06 -4.61
CA PHE A 33 31.56 14.01 -4.34
C PHE A 33 32.22 12.95 -5.23
N SER A 34 33.53 13.06 -5.40
CA SER A 34 34.29 11.97 -5.99
C SER A 34 34.28 10.75 -5.06
N ILE A 35 34.45 9.56 -5.63
CA ILE A 35 34.53 8.33 -4.83
C ILE A 35 35.69 8.36 -3.82
N ALA A 36 36.79 9.02 -4.17
CA ALA A 36 37.97 9.13 -3.31
C ALA A 36 37.67 9.97 -2.05
N GLU A 37 37.00 11.10 -2.21
CA GLU A 37 36.55 11.95 -1.09
C GLU A 37 35.52 11.22 -0.22
N ALA A 38 34.54 10.57 -0.85
CA ALA A 38 33.54 9.77 -0.14
C ALA A 38 34.15 8.66 0.73
N LEU A 39 35.17 7.96 0.22
CA LEU A 39 35.92 6.95 0.97
C LEU A 39 36.77 7.57 2.08
N HIS A 40 37.29 8.79 1.89
CA HIS A 40 38.02 9.50 2.92
C HIS A 40 37.12 9.88 4.08
N PHE A 41 35.95 10.47 3.81
CA PHE A 41 34.97 10.82 4.84
C PHE A 41 34.48 9.58 5.61
N ALA A 42 34.29 8.45 4.93
CA ALA A 42 33.91 7.21 5.60
C ALA A 42 35.02 6.74 6.57
N ARG A 43 36.28 6.81 6.15
CA ARG A 43 37.44 6.48 6.99
C ARG A 43 37.61 7.42 8.18
N ASP A 44 37.44 8.72 7.98
CA ASP A 44 37.59 9.72 9.05
C ASP A 44 36.54 9.56 10.16
N LEU A 45 35.39 8.98 9.81
CA LEU A 45 34.30 8.69 10.73
C LEU A 45 34.35 7.26 11.29
N ASP A 46 35.33 6.44 10.89
CA ASP A 46 35.42 5.00 11.20
C ASP A 46 34.14 4.23 10.79
N LEU A 47 33.56 4.58 9.65
CA LEU A 47 32.34 3.99 9.09
C LEU A 47 32.57 3.43 7.68
N ASP A 48 31.58 2.72 7.15
CA ASP A 48 31.60 2.18 5.80
C ASP A 48 30.82 3.08 4.82
N LEU A 49 31.33 3.17 3.59
CA LEU A 49 30.61 3.75 2.45
C LEU A 49 29.76 2.67 1.78
N ILE A 50 28.44 2.78 1.89
CA ILE A 50 27.48 1.77 1.42
C ILE A 50 26.70 2.33 0.22
N GLU A 51 26.76 1.67 -0.93
CA GLU A 51 25.96 2.03 -2.11
C GLU A 51 24.51 1.58 -1.90
N ILE A 52 23.58 2.51 -1.68
CA ILE A 52 22.16 2.19 -1.44
C ILE A 52 21.35 2.16 -2.74
N SER A 53 21.64 3.08 -3.68
CA SER A 53 20.91 3.17 -4.95
C SER A 53 21.89 3.22 -6.13
N PRO A 54 22.16 2.08 -6.78
CA PRO A 54 23.08 2.02 -7.93
C PRO A 54 22.45 2.61 -9.21
N ASN A 55 21.12 2.69 -9.28
CA ASN A 55 20.40 3.10 -10.49
C ASN A 55 20.23 4.63 -10.61
N ALA A 56 20.67 5.41 -9.62
CA ALA A 56 20.60 6.87 -9.65
C ALA A 56 21.79 7.45 -10.43
N ALA A 57 21.61 8.64 -11.02
CA ALA A 57 22.67 9.40 -11.66
C ALA A 57 22.90 10.74 -10.93
N PRO A 58 24.01 10.91 -10.18
CA PRO A 58 25.01 9.91 -9.78
C PRO A 58 24.48 8.91 -8.71
N PRO A 59 25.10 7.72 -8.56
CA PRO A 59 24.68 6.70 -7.58
C PRO A 59 24.66 7.22 -6.14
N VAL A 60 23.69 6.78 -5.34
CA VAL A 60 23.53 7.25 -3.96
C VAL A 60 24.25 6.32 -2.99
N CYS A 61 25.22 6.88 -2.27
CA CYS A 61 25.99 6.20 -1.23
C CYS A 61 25.71 6.81 0.14
N ARG A 62 25.64 5.97 1.17
CA ARG A 62 25.46 6.37 2.56
C ARG A 62 26.66 5.95 3.38
N ILE A 63 27.14 6.85 4.24
CA ILE A 63 28.17 6.53 5.23
C ILE A 63 27.48 6.06 6.51
N ALA A 64 27.70 4.80 6.88
CA ALA A 64 27.13 4.17 8.08
C ALA A 64 27.86 2.87 8.43
N ASP A 65 27.70 2.39 9.67
CA ASP A 65 28.14 1.05 10.06
C ASP A 65 27.37 -0.01 9.27
N TYR A 66 28.09 -0.85 8.54
CA TYR A 66 27.49 -1.84 7.65
C TYR A 66 26.67 -2.91 8.37
N GLN A 67 27.14 -3.41 9.53
CA GLN A 67 26.41 -4.43 10.29
C GLN A 67 25.13 -3.85 10.90
N LYS A 68 25.20 -2.62 11.43
CA LYS A 68 24.04 -1.90 11.97
C LYS A 68 23.02 -1.61 10.88
N PHE A 69 23.46 -1.20 9.68
CA PHE A 69 22.61 -0.99 8.53
C PHE A 69 21.87 -2.27 8.12
N LEU A 70 22.57 -3.40 7.99
CA LEU A 70 21.94 -4.68 7.65
C LEU A 70 20.91 -5.12 8.71
N TYR A 71 21.21 -4.91 10.00
CA TYR A 71 20.28 -5.20 11.07
C TYR A 71 19.01 -4.35 10.98
N GLN A 72 19.16 -3.03 10.82
CA GLN A 72 18.03 -2.11 10.66
C GLN A 72 17.20 -2.44 9.44
N GLN A 73 17.84 -2.75 8.31
CA GLN A 73 17.15 -3.12 7.10
C GLN A 73 16.37 -4.44 7.26
N LYS A 74 16.94 -5.42 7.95
CA LYS A 74 16.26 -6.68 8.27
C LYS A 74 15.08 -6.47 9.21
N LYS A 75 15.24 -5.60 10.22
CA LYS A 75 14.16 -5.22 11.15
C LYS A 75 13.03 -4.54 10.39
N HIS A 76 13.35 -3.54 9.57
CA HIS A 76 12.39 -2.82 8.76
C HIS A 76 11.66 -3.74 7.78
N GLN A 77 12.36 -4.62 7.07
CA GLN A 77 11.73 -5.61 6.19
C GLN A 77 10.80 -6.57 6.95
N LYS A 78 11.16 -6.99 8.17
CA LYS A 78 10.26 -7.80 9.02
C LYS A 78 9.03 -7.02 9.45
N GLU A 79 9.20 -5.77 9.88
CA GLU A 79 8.09 -4.90 10.25
C GLU A 79 7.15 -4.63 9.07
N GLN A 80 7.70 -4.37 7.89
CA GLN A 80 6.90 -4.19 6.66
C GLN A 80 6.11 -5.46 6.32
N LYS A 81 6.75 -6.63 6.39
CA LYS A 81 6.09 -7.92 6.18
C LYS A 81 5.03 -8.22 7.24
N ALA A 82 5.23 -7.80 8.49
CA ALA A 82 4.24 -7.94 9.55
C ALA A 82 3.07 -6.97 9.38
N LYS A 83 3.34 -5.74 8.91
CA LYS A 83 2.33 -4.71 8.64
C LYS A 83 1.52 -5.00 7.38
N SER A 84 2.08 -5.71 6.40
CA SER A 84 1.33 -6.11 5.21
C SER A 84 0.24 -7.11 5.60
N VAL A 85 -1.03 -6.71 5.47
CA VAL A 85 -2.17 -7.60 5.68
C VAL A 85 -2.08 -8.72 4.64
N LYS A 86 -1.85 -9.95 5.11
CA LYS A 86 -1.85 -11.11 4.23
C LYS A 86 -3.27 -11.32 3.74
N VAL A 87 -3.54 -11.00 2.48
CA VAL A 87 -4.82 -11.27 1.84
C VAL A 87 -5.01 -12.78 1.80
N VAL A 88 -5.94 -13.28 2.60
CA VAL A 88 -6.28 -14.70 2.63
C VAL A 88 -7.30 -14.95 1.53
N VAL A 89 -7.02 -15.96 0.68
CA VAL A 89 -7.97 -16.44 -0.32
C VAL A 89 -8.56 -17.75 0.19
N LYS A 90 -9.88 -17.80 0.33
CA LYS A 90 -10.64 -19.00 0.69
C LYS A 90 -11.29 -19.57 -0.55
N GLU A 91 -11.20 -20.88 -0.73
CA GLU A 91 -11.78 -21.56 -1.89
C GLU A 91 -13.11 -22.22 -1.54
N ILE A 92 -14.09 -22.08 -2.44
CA ILE A 92 -15.38 -22.77 -2.36
C ILE A 92 -15.58 -23.59 -3.62
N ARG A 93 -15.81 -24.88 -3.46
CA ARG A 93 -15.95 -25.82 -4.57
C ARG A 93 -17.41 -26.17 -4.80
N PHE A 94 -17.87 -26.04 -6.03
CA PHE A 94 -19.16 -26.50 -6.51
C PHE A 94 -19.02 -27.70 -7.45
N GLY A 95 -20.07 -28.52 -7.49
CA GLY A 95 -20.27 -29.53 -8.52
C GLY A 95 -21.14 -28.97 -9.65
N PRO A 96 -21.14 -29.59 -10.84
CA PRO A 96 -22.03 -29.19 -11.93
C PRO A 96 -23.51 -29.44 -11.62
N GLN A 97 -23.81 -30.32 -10.65
CA GLN A 97 -25.16 -30.66 -10.18
C GLN A 97 -25.23 -30.47 -8.66
N THR A 98 -24.86 -29.28 -8.18
CA THR A 98 -24.98 -28.95 -6.74
C THR A 98 -26.46 -28.83 -6.37
N ASP A 99 -26.85 -29.47 -5.26
CA ASP A 99 -28.18 -29.39 -4.66
C ASP A 99 -28.39 -28.06 -3.92
N ASP A 100 -29.65 -27.62 -3.76
CA ASP A 100 -30.00 -26.37 -3.09
C ASP A 100 -29.51 -26.32 -1.64
N HIS A 101 -29.52 -27.44 -0.91
CA HIS A 101 -29.04 -27.48 0.47
C HIS A 101 -27.51 -27.25 0.53
N ASP A 102 -26.75 -27.92 -0.34
CA ASP A 102 -25.29 -27.76 -0.46
C ASP A 102 -24.91 -26.34 -0.90
N TYR A 103 -25.69 -25.77 -1.83
CA TYR A 103 -25.53 -24.40 -2.28
C TYR A 103 -25.71 -23.40 -1.13
N ASN A 104 -26.82 -23.50 -0.39
CA ASN A 104 -27.13 -22.61 0.74
C ASN A 104 -26.09 -22.71 1.87
N PHE A 105 -25.56 -23.91 2.12
CA PHE A 105 -24.48 -24.10 3.08
C PHE A 105 -23.21 -23.35 2.65
N LYS A 106 -22.80 -23.48 1.38
CA LYS A 106 -21.63 -22.79 0.83
C LYS A 106 -21.79 -21.28 0.80
N LEU A 107 -22.99 -20.79 0.51
CA LEU A 107 -23.30 -19.36 0.54
C LEU A 107 -23.11 -18.77 1.94
N LYS A 108 -23.57 -19.45 3.00
CA LYS A 108 -23.33 -19.01 4.39
C LYS A 108 -21.84 -18.94 4.73
N HIS A 109 -21.06 -19.92 4.28
CA HIS A 109 -19.60 -19.92 4.47
C HIS A 109 -18.92 -18.78 3.72
N ALA A 110 -19.37 -18.51 2.49
CA ALA A 110 -18.86 -17.41 1.70
C ALA A 110 -19.10 -16.05 2.39
N LYS A 111 -20.31 -15.84 2.94
CA LYS A 111 -20.63 -14.65 3.74
C LYS A 111 -19.67 -14.50 4.91
N SER A 112 -19.48 -15.54 5.71
CA SER A 112 -18.52 -15.53 6.82
C SER A 112 -17.10 -15.20 6.37
N PHE A 113 -16.62 -15.78 5.26
CA PHE A 113 -15.28 -15.48 4.75
C PHE A 113 -15.13 -14.04 4.27
N LEU A 114 -16.16 -13.49 3.64
CA LEU A 114 -16.18 -12.10 3.18
C LEU A 114 -16.24 -11.12 4.36
N ASP A 115 -17.03 -11.43 5.39
CA ASP A 115 -17.08 -10.65 6.63
C ASP A 115 -15.75 -10.67 7.39
N ASP A 116 -15.04 -11.81 7.37
CA ASP A 116 -13.68 -11.95 7.89
C ASP A 116 -12.61 -11.22 7.04
N GLY A 117 -13.00 -10.63 5.90
CA GLY A 117 -12.10 -9.90 5.00
C GLY A 117 -11.27 -10.77 4.08
N ALA A 118 -11.59 -12.06 3.97
CA ALA A 118 -10.94 -12.94 3.00
C ALA A 118 -11.54 -12.75 1.60
N LYS A 119 -10.71 -12.92 0.57
CA LYS A 119 -11.20 -13.08 -0.79
C LYS A 119 -11.76 -14.48 -0.95
N VAL A 120 -12.84 -14.62 -1.72
CA VAL A 120 -13.45 -15.92 -2.01
C VAL A 120 -13.20 -16.28 -3.48
N LYS A 121 -12.57 -17.43 -3.70
CA LYS A 121 -12.44 -18.07 -5.01
C LYS A 121 -13.44 -19.21 -5.09
N ALA A 122 -14.58 -18.97 -5.72
CA ALA A 122 -15.55 -20.01 -5.97
C ALA A 122 -15.27 -20.67 -7.33
N TYR A 123 -15.40 -22.00 -7.40
CA TYR A 123 -15.21 -22.71 -8.67
C TYR A 123 -16.10 -23.92 -8.83
N VAL A 124 -16.54 -24.17 -10.06
CA VAL A 124 -17.22 -25.41 -10.45
C VAL A 124 -16.18 -26.34 -11.08
N PHE A 125 -16.08 -27.57 -10.59
CA PHE A 125 -15.17 -28.56 -11.15
C PHE A 125 -15.90 -29.52 -12.09
N PHE A 126 -15.50 -29.52 -13.36
CA PHE A 126 -16.07 -30.40 -14.38
C PHE A 126 -15.23 -31.68 -14.53
N LYS A 127 -15.86 -32.84 -14.35
CA LYS A 127 -15.26 -34.16 -14.55
C LYS A 127 -15.73 -34.77 -15.88
N GLY A 128 -14.78 -35.09 -16.76
CA GLY A 128 -15.06 -35.79 -18.01
C GLY A 128 -16.05 -35.03 -18.90
N ARG A 129 -17.15 -35.68 -19.27
CA ARG A 129 -18.21 -35.10 -20.12
C ARG A 129 -19.02 -34.01 -19.45
N SER A 130 -18.87 -33.77 -18.15
CA SER A 130 -19.65 -32.74 -17.47
C SER A 130 -19.29 -31.30 -17.90
N ILE A 131 -18.21 -31.13 -18.67
CA ILE A 131 -17.83 -29.84 -19.27
C ILE A 131 -18.91 -29.31 -20.24
N LEU A 132 -19.76 -30.20 -20.77
CA LEU A 132 -20.92 -29.81 -21.59
C LEU A 132 -21.92 -28.95 -20.80
N PHE A 133 -21.94 -29.07 -19.47
CA PHE A 133 -22.77 -28.27 -18.57
C PHE A 133 -22.06 -26.99 -18.10
N LYS A 134 -21.09 -26.47 -18.87
CA LYS A 134 -20.38 -25.23 -18.52
C LYS A 134 -21.33 -24.05 -18.33
N ASP A 135 -22.39 -23.97 -19.13
CA ASP A 135 -23.37 -22.87 -19.08
C ASP A 135 -24.17 -22.92 -17.77
N GLN A 136 -24.50 -24.12 -17.27
CA GLN A 136 -25.13 -24.29 -15.96
C GLN A 136 -24.18 -23.89 -14.82
N GLY A 137 -22.89 -24.22 -14.95
CA GLY A 137 -21.87 -23.81 -14.00
C GLY A 137 -21.69 -22.29 -13.96
N GLU A 138 -21.77 -21.62 -15.11
CA GLU A 138 -21.70 -20.16 -15.21
C GLU A 138 -22.90 -19.51 -14.51
N VAL A 139 -24.11 -19.96 -14.82
CA VAL A 139 -25.34 -19.48 -14.18
C VAL A 139 -25.29 -19.67 -12.66
N LEU A 140 -24.78 -20.81 -12.17
CA LEU A 140 -24.62 -21.06 -10.74
C LEU A 140 -23.65 -20.06 -10.09
N LEU A 141 -22.51 -19.79 -10.70
CA LEU A 141 -21.53 -18.84 -10.16
C LEU A 141 -22.01 -17.39 -10.22
N LEU A 142 -22.76 -17.01 -11.27
CA LEU A 142 -23.39 -15.69 -11.37
C LEU A 142 -24.48 -15.52 -10.32
N ARG A 143 -25.34 -16.52 -10.12
CA ARG A 143 -26.34 -16.53 -9.04
C ARG A 143 -25.66 -16.37 -7.67
N PHE A 144 -24.58 -17.10 -7.44
CA PHE A 144 -23.79 -17.01 -6.22
C PHE A 144 -23.19 -15.62 -5.99
N ALA A 145 -22.70 -14.96 -7.04
CA ALA A 145 -22.20 -13.59 -6.95
C ALA A 145 -23.31 -12.58 -6.63
N ASN A 146 -24.48 -12.71 -7.28
CA ASN A 146 -25.62 -11.82 -7.07
C ASN A 146 -26.15 -11.92 -5.63
N GLU A 147 -26.30 -13.13 -5.08
CA GLU A 147 -26.76 -13.31 -3.70
C GLU A 147 -25.74 -12.85 -2.63
N LEU A 148 -24.48 -12.61 -3.05
CA LEU A 148 -23.41 -12.06 -2.23
C LEU A 148 -23.09 -10.60 -2.57
N GLU A 149 -23.88 -9.95 -3.43
CA GLU A 149 -23.60 -8.60 -3.92
C GLU A 149 -23.45 -7.60 -2.77
N ASP A 150 -24.24 -7.70 -1.71
CA ASP A 150 -24.14 -6.81 -0.54
C ASP A 150 -22.82 -6.92 0.22
N TYR A 151 -22.16 -8.09 0.17
CA TYR A 151 -20.97 -8.42 0.95
C TYR A 151 -19.68 -8.33 0.13
N CYS A 152 -19.76 -8.48 -1.19
CA CYS A 152 -18.60 -8.57 -2.06
C CYS A 152 -18.68 -7.70 -3.30
N LYS A 153 -17.52 -7.45 -3.89
CA LYS A 153 -17.34 -6.92 -5.23
C LYS A 153 -16.76 -8.02 -6.09
N VAL A 154 -17.32 -8.23 -7.27
CA VAL A 154 -16.78 -9.16 -8.26
C VAL A 154 -15.46 -8.60 -8.79
N GLU A 155 -14.36 -9.33 -8.56
CA GLU A 155 -13.02 -8.97 -9.06
C GLU A 155 -12.78 -9.60 -10.43
N GLN A 156 -13.27 -10.82 -10.62
CA GLN A 156 -13.18 -11.57 -11.87
C GLN A 156 -14.50 -12.28 -12.12
N LEU A 157 -15.10 -12.03 -13.28
CA LEU A 157 -16.29 -12.76 -13.77
C LEU A 157 -15.97 -14.26 -14.00
N PRO A 158 -16.99 -15.13 -14.13
CA PRO A 158 -16.78 -16.54 -14.41
C PRO A 158 -15.91 -16.77 -15.65
N VAL A 159 -14.75 -17.42 -15.47
CA VAL A 159 -13.84 -17.79 -16.56
C VAL A 159 -13.51 -19.27 -16.46
N LEU A 160 -13.48 -19.94 -17.61
CA LEU A 160 -13.08 -21.35 -17.71
C LEU A 160 -11.55 -21.49 -17.74
N GLU A 161 -10.98 -22.04 -16.69
CA GLU A 161 -9.57 -22.42 -16.57
C GLU A 161 -9.44 -23.95 -16.59
N GLY A 162 -9.24 -24.50 -17.80
CA GLY A 162 -9.09 -25.93 -18.02
C GLY A 162 -10.35 -26.72 -17.65
N LYS A 163 -10.31 -27.47 -16.54
CA LYS A 163 -11.45 -28.27 -16.04
C LYS A 163 -12.26 -27.57 -14.94
N LYS A 164 -11.95 -26.31 -14.65
CA LYS A 164 -12.62 -25.51 -13.62
C LYS A 164 -13.18 -24.24 -14.24
N MET A 165 -14.39 -23.86 -13.87
CA MET A 165 -14.85 -22.48 -14.06
C MET A 165 -14.74 -21.76 -12.74
N ILE A 166 -14.07 -20.61 -12.74
CA ILE A 166 -13.71 -19.87 -11.52
C ILE A 166 -14.35 -18.48 -11.53
N ILE A 167 -14.72 -17.99 -10.35
CA ILE A 167 -15.10 -16.61 -10.11
C ILE A 167 -14.34 -16.11 -8.88
N MET A 168 -13.92 -14.84 -8.88
CA MET A 168 -13.22 -14.23 -7.76
C MET A 168 -14.03 -13.08 -7.18
N LEU A 169 -14.28 -13.17 -5.88
CA LEU A 169 -15.05 -12.19 -5.10
C LEU A 169 -14.13 -11.58 -4.04
N ALA A 170 -14.10 -10.25 -4.00
CA ALA A 170 -13.38 -9.48 -2.99
C ALA A 170 -14.38 -8.92 -1.97
N PRO A 171 -14.05 -8.88 -0.66
CA PRO A 171 -14.96 -8.33 0.33
C PRO A 171 -15.14 -6.81 0.13
N LYS A 172 -16.38 -6.32 0.20
CA LYS A 172 -16.69 -4.88 0.17
C LYS A 172 -16.17 -4.17 1.41
N LYS A 173 -16.31 -4.82 2.57
CA LYS A 173 -15.75 -4.36 3.84
C LYS A 173 -14.44 -5.12 4.07
N VAL A 174 -13.32 -4.47 3.78
CA VAL A 174 -12.04 -4.96 4.30
C VAL A 174 -12.05 -4.66 5.81
N PRO A 175 -11.91 -5.65 6.70
CA PRO A 175 -11.68 -5.40 8.11
C PRO A 175 -10.42 -4.55 8.18
N GLN A 176 -10.59 -3.27 8.48
CA GLN A 176 -9.48 -2.39 8.72
C GLN A 176 -8.86 -2.86 10.03
N VAL A 177 -7.85 -3.73 9.94
CA VAL A 177 -6.91 -3.94 11.03
C VAL A 177 -6.46 -2.54 11.42
N ALA A 178 -6.82 -2.14 12.65
CA ALA A 178 -6.75 -0.78 13.15
C ALA A 178 -5.54 -0.02 12.57
N LYS A 179 -5.80 0.88 11.62
CA LYS A 179 -4.90 1.99 11.38
C LYS A 179 -4.85 2.73 12.69
N ALA A 180 -3.77 2.56 13.45
CA ALA A 180 -3.49 3.39 14.62
C ALA A 180 -3.74 4.85 14.22
N PRO A 181 -4.51 5.62 15.01
CA PRO A 181 -4.81 7.00 14.67
C PRO A 181 -3.48 7.73 14.54
N LYS A 182 -3.18 8.19 13.32
CA LYS A 182 -2.21 9.25 13.11
C LYS A 182 -2.74 10.42 13.94
N LYS A 183 -2.12 10.68 15.10
CA LYS A 183 -2.22 11.99 15.75
C LYS A 183 -1.67 12.99 14.74
N VAL A 184 -2.58 13.56 13.95
CA VAL A 184 -2.36 14.85 13.30
C VAL A 184 -2.33 15.83 14.46
N ALA A 185 -1.12 16.24 14.86
CA ALA A 185 -0.96 17.45 15.64
C ALA A 185 -1.36 18.60 14.71
N PRO A 186 -2.39 19.41 15.03
CA PRO A 186 -2.61 20.66 14.33
C PRO A 186 -1.62 21.67 14.91
N ALA A 187 -0.55 21.96 14.16
CA ALA A 187 0.19 23.21 14.34
C ALA A 187 -0.63 24.31 13.65
N LEU A 188 -1.37 25.08 14.45
CA LEU A 188 -1.95 26.36 14.05
C LEU A 188 -1.16 27.45 14.78
N GLU A 189 -0.39 28.19 13.97
CA GLU A 189 0.21 29.47 14.32
C GLU A 189 -0.88 30.52 14.60
N LYS A 190 -0.71 31.31 15.68
CA LYS A 190 -0.50 32.78 15.65
C LYS A 190 -0.87 33.43 16.99
N LYS A 191 0.06 34.27 17.48
CA LYS A 191 -0.07 35.57 18.20
C LYS A 191 1.18 35.73 19.10
N ILE A 192 1.92 36.83 19.21
CA ILE A 192 1.89 38.24 18.76
C ILE A 192 3.34 38.75 18.94
N GLN A 193 3.84 39.57 18.02
CA GLN A 193 4.90 40.57 18.30
C GLN A 193 4.22 41.93 18.41
N PRO A 194 4.67 42.81 19.32
CA PRO A 194 4.47 44.25 19.16
C PRO A 194 5.80 45.00 19.23
N THR A 195 6.15 45.71 18.16
CA THR A 195 6.80 47.02 18.24
C THR A 195 6.35 47.87 17.06
N GLU A 196 6.12 49.13 17.39
CA GLU A 196 5.55 50.23 16.63
C GLU A 196 6.42 50.62 15.42
N ASP A 197 5.81 51.07 14.32
CA ASP A 197 5.98 52.45 13.85
C ASP A 197 5.23 52.78 12.55
N THR A 198 4.48 53.87 12.65
CA THR A 198 4.14 54.93 11.66
C THR A 198 3.73 54.66 10.19
N GLN A 199 2.55 55.25 9.89
CA GLN A 199 2.24 56.18 8.78
C GLN A 199 1.58 55.73 7.46
N ASN A 200 0.54 56.52 7.14
CA ASN A 200 -0.13 56.84 5.86
C ASN A 200 -1.10 55.79 5.28
N VAL A 201 -2.43 55.99 5.39
CA VAL A 201 -3.33 56.93 4.67
C VAL A 201 -3.36 56.68 3.17
N GLU A 202 -4.44 56.05 2.71
CA GLU A 202 -5.19 56.51 1.53
C GLU A 202 -6.66 56.03 1.62
N VAL A 203 -7.53 57.03 1.52
CA VAL A 203 -8.99 56.98 1.40
C VAL A 203 -9.36 56.76 -0.06
N VAL A 204 -10.44 56.04 -0.35
CA VAL A 204 -11.62 56.58 -1.07
C VAL A 204 -12.78 55.57 -1.18
N ASP A 205 -13.95 56.08 -0.80
CA ASP A 205 -15.31 55.93 -1.37
C ASP A 205 -15.92 54.52 -1.51
N VAL A 206 -16.90 54.13 -0.68
CA VAL A 206 -18.32 54.58 -0.59
C VAL A 206 -19.12 54.25 -1.84
N GLU A 207 -19.95 53.20 -1.72
CA GLU A 207 -21.30 53.21 -2.30
C GLU A 207 -22.27 52.55 -1.30
N VAL A 208 -23.25 53.32 -0.87
CA VAL A 208 -24.41 52.92 -0.06
C VAL A 208 -25.59 52.84 -1.02
N ALA A 209 -26.36 51.77 -0.96
CA ALA A 209 -27.79 51.83 -1.28
C ALA A 209 -28.54 50.71 -0.56
N ASP A 210 -29.39 51.14 0.35
CA ASP A 210 -30.42 50.40 1.07
C ASP A 210 -31.43 49.71 0.12
N VAL A 211 -32.15 48.70 0.62
CA VAL A 211 -33.60 48.80 0.88
C VAL A 211 -34.12 47.48 1.47
N GLU A 212 -34.97 47.67 2.47
CA GLU A 212 -35.53 46.77 3.45
C GLU A 212 -36.85 46.09 2.97
N VAL A 213 -37.28 45.08 3.75
CA VAL A 213 -38.63 44.47 3.88
C VAL A 213 -39.20 43.73 2.62
N LYS A 214 -39.92 42.61 2.70
CA LYS A 214 -40.99 42.21 3.63
C LYS A 214 -41.40 40.73 3.44
N GLU A 215 -41.88 40.13 4.53
CA GLU A 215 -42.57 38.83 4.60
C GLU A 215 -43.65 38.63 3.52
N SER A 216 -43.90 37.37 3.15
CA SER A 216 -45.25 36.81 2.97
C SER A 216 -45.21 35.29 3.00
N LYS A 217 -46.01 34.71 3.89
CA LYS A 217 -46.40 33.30 3.98
C LYS A 217 -47.18 32.87 2.74
N GLU A 218 -47.03 31.60 2.34
CA GLU A 218 -48.10 30.59 2.39
C GLU A 218 -47.47 29.20 2.53
#